data_AF-A0A3A4R8R9-F1
#
_entry.id   AF-A0A3A4R8R9-F1
#
_cell.length_a   1.000
_cell.length_b   1.000
_cell.length_c   1.000
_cell.angle_alpha   90.00
_cell.angle_beta   90.00
_cell.angle_gamma   90.00
#
_symmetry.space_group_name_H-M   'P 1'
#
loop_
_entity.id
_entity.type
_entity.pdbx_description
1 polymer ?
#
loop_
_entity_poly.entity_id
_entity_poly.type
_entity_poly.pdbx_seq_one_letter_code
_entity_poly.pdbx_strand_id
1 'polypeptide(L)'
;MKNFPVIILLLATTFVFAQDHSKFIRGPFERPQDVTIRCLECHDVSNEIMNSRHWLWMGDKIESGKYEGQQLGKKNIINNFCIAVASNEPRCTSCHIGYGWEDESFDFTKADNIDCLVCHDQTGNYKKEPTAAGMPAKNVDLLASAKSVGTPNRQNCGSCHFDGGGGAGVKHGDLDDSLYDPSPDIDVHMGGLGFTCEDCHSKGDHNILGSSHASMASGTHNLSCENCHKGEVHEKEILNRHLKTVACETCHIPQFAKVEPTKTWWDWSKAGEEREKSLDENGKETYSKMKGEFIWEKNVTPVYSWYNGSADLHLIGDAVDSKIVKLNKTNGDISDQNAKIYPFKVMKGKQPFDPVNKYLIVPHLFGKEGYWKTYDWVNASKIGMEKVGLEFSGEVEFIETEMYWPLNHMVAPADEAVKCIECHGVKEGKRLDLKSLGYSEDPMKTGGRFKSGIIK
;
A
#
# COMPACT_ATOMS: atom_id res chain seq x y z
N MET A 1 -46.72 53.64 -6.56
CA MET A 1 -45.71 53.43 -7.63
C MET A 1 -44.31 53.57 -7.04
N LYS A 2 -43.66 52.47 -6.68
CA LYS A 2 -42.19 52.35 -6.62
C LYS A 2 -41.86 50.89 -6.92
N ASN A 3 -41.43 50.65 -8.16
CA ASN A 3 -41.00 49.34 -8.65
C ASN A 3 -39.61 49.03 -8.08
N PHE A 4 -39.47 47.90 -7.39
CA PHE A 4 -38.16 47.31 -7.09
C PHE A 4 -37.83 46.29 -8.18
N PRO A 5 -36.65 46.37 -8.83
CA PRO A 5 -36.25 45.35 -9.79
C PRO A 5 -35.75 44.13 -9.03
N VAL A 6 -36.35 42.97 -9.29
CA VAL A 6 -35.80 41.68 -8.89
C VAL A 6 -34.64 41.37 -9.82
N ILE A 7 -33.41 41.47 -9.31
CA ILE A 7 -32.21 41.02 -10.02
C ILE A 7 -32.14 39.50 -9.85
N ILE A 8 -32.48 38.77 -10.92
CA ILE A 8 -32.24 37.34 -11.02
C ILE A 8 -30.75 37.16 -11.30
N LEU A 9 -30.01 36.74 -10.28
CA LEU A 9 -28.62 36.33 -10.42
C LEU A 9 -28.59 34.94 -11.09
N LEU A 10 -28.38 34.91 -12.40
CA LEU A 10 -28.07 33.66 -13.11
C LEU A 10 -26.69 33.18 -12.63
N LEU A 11 -26.68 32.15 -11.79
CA LEU A 11 -25.48 31.33 -11.59
C LEU A 11 -25.22 30.56 -12.89
N ALA A 12 -24.27 31.04 -13.69
CA ALA A 12 -23.68 30.26 -14.76
C ALA A 12 -22.85 29.14 -14.12
N THR A 13 -23.43 27.95 -13.99
CA THR A 13 -22.65 26.73 -13.76
C THR A 13 -21.79 26.48 -15.00
N THR A 14 -20.49 26.77 -14.91
CA THR A 14 -19.53 26.36 -15.92
C THR A 14 -19.41 24.85 -15.89
N PHE A 15 -20.16 24.18 -16.78
CA PHE A 15 -19.87 22.79 -17.12
C PHE A 15 -18.50 22.75 -17.80
N VAL A 16 -17.49 22.25 -17.10
CA VAL A 16 -16.23 21.85 -17.72
C VAL A 16 -16.54 20.60 -18.53
N PHE A 17 -16.80 20.75 -19.83
CA PHE A 17 -16.93 19.61 -20.72
C PHE A 17 -15.58 18.90 -20.80
N ALA A 18 -15.60 17.57 -20.69
CA ALA A 18 -14.44 16.72 -20.98
C ALA A 18 -13.88 17.11 -22.36
N GLN A 19 -12.64 17.61 -22.40
CA GLN A 19 -12.01 18.00 -23.65
C GLN A 19 -11.45 16.77 -24.35
N ASP A 20 -11.68 16.71 -25.66
CA ASP A 20 -11.08 15.69 -26.53
C ASP A 20 -9.62 16.07 -26.83
N HIS A 21 -8.70 15.50 -26.07
CA HIS A 21 -7.25 15.71 -26.21
C HIS A 21 -6.73 15.34 -27.60
N SER A 22 -7.41 14.46 -28.36
CA SER A 22 -7.00 14.08 -29.71
C SER A 22 -6.96 15.26 -30.69
N LYS A 23 -7.71 16.33 -30.40
CA LYS A 23 -7.74 17.57 -31.19
C LYS A 23 -6.55 18.49 -30.92
N PHE A 24 -5.97 18.42 -29.71
CA PHE A 24 -4.95 19.36 -29.24
C PHE A 24 -3.56 18.74 -29.14
N ILE A 25 -3.47 17.41 -29.01
CA ILE A 25 -2.20 16.70 -28.92
C ILE A 25 -1.70 16.33 -30.32
N ARG A 26 -0.49 16.78 -30.63
CA ARG A 26 0.23 16.54 -31.88
C ARG A 26 1.61 16.01 -31.53
N GLY A 27 1.98 14.88 -32.12
CA GLY A 27 3.30 14.29 -32.01
C GLY A 27 4.08 14.44 -33.33
N PRO A 28 5.12 13.61 -33.54
CA PRO A 28 5.58 12.55 -32.65
C PRO A 28 6.18 13.09 -31.34
N PHE A 29 6.20 12.25 -30.30
CA PHE A 29 6.96 12.51 -29.08
C PHE A 29 8.19 11.59 -29.08
N GLU A 30 9.38 12.17 -28.95
CA GLU A 30 10.63 11.40 -28.90
C GLU A 30 10.92 10.89 -27.48
N ARG A 31 10.53 11.67 -26.47
CA ARG A 31 10.68 11.33 -25.05
C ARG A 31 9.34 11.42 -24.33
N PRO A 32 9.13 10.61 -23.27
CA PRO A 32 7.93 10.74 -22.45
C PRO A 32 7.81 12.12 -21.79
N GLN A 33 8.93 12.75 -21.42
CA GLN A 33 8.94 14.11 -20.88
C GLN A 33 8.38 15.15 -21.87
N ASP A 34 8.49 14.92 -23.18
CA ASP A 34 7.91 15.83 -24.19
C ASP A 34 6.37 15.81 -24.13
N VAL A 35 5.77 14.68 -23.73
CA VAL A 35 4.33 14.59 -23.44
C VAL A 35 3.98 15.45 -22.23
N THR A 36 4.72 15.30 -21.13
CA THR A 36 4.49 16.06 -19.90
C THR A 36 4.63 17.56 -20.14
N ILE A 37 5.68 18.00 -20.85
CA ILE A 37 5.85 19.41 -21.23
C ILE A 37 4.61 19.91 -21.97
N ARG A 38 4.10 19.13 -22.94
CA ARG A 38 2.87 19.49 -23.67
C ARG A 38 1.63 19.54 -22.77
N CYS A 39 1.50 18.65 -21.79
CA CYS A 39 0.40 18.70 -20.82
C CYS A 39 0.46 19.97 -19.95
N LEU A 40 1.65 20.33 -19.49
CA LEU A 40 1.87 21.47 -18.59
C LEU A 40 1.65 22.84 -19.25
N GLU A 41 1.56 22.91 -20.59
CA GLU A 41 1.14 24.14 -21.29
C GLU A 41 -0.33 24.51 -21.02
N CYS A 42 -1.14 23.56 -20.56
CA CYS A 42 -2.57 23.77 -20.26
C CYS A 42 -2.96 23.41 -18.82
N HIS A 43 -2.22 22.50 -18.17
CA HIS A 43 -2.50 22.01 -16.82
C HIS A 43 -1.46 22.53 -15.82
N ASP A 44 -1.83 23.54 -15.05
CA ASP A 44 -0.99 24.07 -13.96
C ASP A 44 -1.14 23.21 -12.68
N VAL A 45 -0.68 21.96 -12.76
CA VAL A 45 -0.85 20.93 -11.71
C VAL A 45 0.49 20.46 -11.13
N SER A 46 1.59 20.97 -11.66
CA SER A 46 2.94 20.54 -11.27
C SER A 46 3.17 20.69 -9.77
N ASN A 47 2.75 21.80 -9.17
CA ASN A 47 2.94 22.03 -7.74
C ASN A 47 2.10 21.06 -6.89
N GLU A 48 0.88 20.73 -7.30
CA GLU A 48 0.03 19.75 -6.62
C GLU A 48 0.69 18.37 -6.62
N ILE A 49 1.12 17.92 -7.81
CA ILE A 49 1.72 16.60 -7.99
C ILE A 49 3.07 16.52 -7.27
N MET A 50 3.93 17.53 -7.39
CA MET A 50 5.27 17.51 -6.81
C MET A 50 5.28 17.60 -5.27
N ASN A 51 4.18 18.05 -4.66
CA ASN A 51 4.01 17.98 -3.20
C ASN A 51 3.23 16.73 -2.75
N SER A 52 2.81 15.87 -3.68
CA SER A 52 2.05 14.67 -3.37
C SER A 52 2.94 13.53 -2.84
N ARG A 53 2.30 12.61 -2.12
CA ARG A 53 2.92 11.38 -1.62
C ARG A 53 3.35 10.43 -2.73
N HIS A 54 2.66 10.47 -3.88
CA HIS A 54 3.00 9.66 -5.04
C HIS A 54 4.30 10.13 -5.70
N TRP A 55 4.54 11.44 -5.75
CA TRP A 55 5.79 12.02 -6.26
C TRP A 55 6.94 11.87 -5.28
N LEU A 56 6.75 12.28 -4.03
CA LEU A 56 7.85 12.30 -3.05
C LEU A 56 8.18 10.91 -2.51
N TRP A 57 7.25 9.95 -2.61
CA TRP A 57 7.28 8.69 -1.87
C TRP A 57 7.47 8.88 -0.35
N MET A 58 7.01 10.01 0.15
CA MET A 58 7.04 10.44 1.54
C MET A 58 5.68 11.04 1.91
N GLY A 59 5.28 10.86 3.16
CA GLY A 59 4.12 11.53 3.75
C GLY A 59 4.42 12.99 4.09
N ASP A 60 3.40 13.62 4.67
CA ASP A 60 3.56 14.93 5.30
C ASP A 60 4.54 14.85 6.48
N LYS A 61 5.05 16.02 6.88
CA LYS A 61 5.88 16.13 8.08
C LYS A 61 5.04 15.77 9.30
N ILE A 62 5.55 14.85 10.11
CA ILE A 62 4.86 14.35 11.30
C ILE A 62 4.92 15.43 12.39
N GLU A 63 3.76 15.84 12.87
CA GLU A 63 3.63 17.01 13.77
C GLU A 63 3.88 16.68 15.25
N SER A 64 3.74 15.42 15.66
CA SER A 64 3.90 15.02 17.07
C SER A 64 4.24 13.54 17.22
N GLY A 65 4.68 13.16 18.42
CA GLY A 65 4.97 11.77 18.78
C GLY A 65 6.40 11.35 18.44
N LYS A 66 6.63 10.03 18.32
CA LYS A 66 7.97 9.43 18.18
C LYS A 66 8.76 9.98 16.98
N TYR A 67 8.06 10.38 15.92
CA TYR A 67 8.65 10.81 14.65
C TYR A 67 8.48 12.31 14.40
N GLU A 68 8.21 13.10 15.45
CA GLU A 68 8.02 14.55 15.33
C GLU A 68 9.14 15.19 14.49
N GLY A 69 8.74 15.98 13.49
CA GLY A 69 9.63 16.68 12.59
C GLY A 69 10.14 15.86 11.40
N GLN A 70 9.86 14.56 11.34
CA GLN A 70 10.31 13.69 10.25
C GLN A 70 9.26 13.55 9.14
N GLN A 71 9.71 13.20 7.94
CA GLN A 71 8.86 12.70 6.86
C GLN A 71 9.21 11.25 6.58
N LEU A 72 8.22 10.36 6.62
CA LEU A 72 8.39 8.93 6.41
C LEU A 72 7.62 8.48 5.18
N GLY A 73 8.08 7.43 4.50
CA GLY A 73 7.36 6.82 3.39
C GLY A 73 8.22 5.80 2.64
N LYS A 74 7.72 5.33 1.50
CA LYS A 74 8.38 4.28 0.70
C LYS A 74 9.86 4.58 0.42
N LYS A 75 10.25 5.86 0.33
CA LYS A 75 11.63 6.29 0.09
C LYS A 75 12.60 5.91 1.22
N ASN A 76 12.17 5.92 2.49
CA ASN A 76 13.05 5.81 3.66
C ASN A 76 12.62 4.78 4.71
N ILE A 77 11.63 3.93 4.41
CA ILE A 77 11.24 2.80 5.27
C ILE A 77 11.81 1.49 4.75
N ILE A 78 11.91 0.52 5.67
CA ILE A 78 12.27 -0.86 5.39
C ILE A 78 11.04 -1.78 5.46
N ASN A 79 10.97 -2.79 4.61
CA ASN A 79 9.95 -3.85 4.64
C ASN A 79 10.61 -5.24 4.59
N ASN A 80 9.82 -6.31 4.68
CA ASN A 80 10.29 -7.70 4.55
C ASN A 80 9.88 -8.37 3.22
N PHE A 81 9.78 -7.57 2.15
CA PHE A 81 9.69 -8.04 0.77
C PHE A 81 11.04 -7.81 0.06
N CYS A 82 11.13 -6.75 -0.75
CA CYS A 82 12.35 -6.30 -1.42
C CYS A 82 13.24 -5.42 -0.52
N ILE A 83 12.96 -5.36 0.77
CA ILE A 83 13.75 -4.69 1.81
C ILE A 83 13.66 -3.16 1.74
N ALA A 84 14.35 -2.51 0.82
CA ALA A 84 14.40 -1.04 0.74
C ALA A 84 14.57 -0.54 -0.70
N VAL A 85 14.15 0.71 -0.94
CA VAL A 85 14.31 1.38 -2.24
C VAL A 85 15.74 1.81 -2.49
N ALA A 86 16.43 2.33 -1.46
CA ALA A 86 17.78 2.83 -1.58
C ALA A 86 18.71 1.78 -2.20
N SER A 87 19.53 2.21 -3.16
CA SER A 87 20.42 1.38 -4.01
C SER A 87 19.69 0.50 -5.05
N ASN A 88 18.37 0.47 -5.08
CA ASN A 88 17.55 -0.37 -5.94
C ASN A 88 16.54 0.43 -6.76
N GLU A 89 16.70 1.75 -6.81
CA GLU A 89 15.76 2.71 -7.40
C GLU A 89 15.32 2.30 -8.80
N PRO A 90 16.20 1.95 -9.77
CA PRO A 90 15.78 1.67 -11.15
C PRO A 90 14.79 0.52 -11.29
N ARG A 91 14.79 -0.42 -10.34
CA ARG A 91 13.81 -1.50 -10.27
C ARG A 91 12.52 -1.04 -9.61
N CYS A 92 12.63 -0.31 -8.50
CA CYS A 92 11.50 0.10 -7.67
C CYS A 92 10.65 1.21 -8.31
N THR A 93 11.28 2.14 -9.02
CA THR A 93 10.66 3.37 -9.58
C THR A 93 9.93 3.11 -10.89
N SER A 94 9.92 1.86 -11.37
CA SER A 94 8.89 1.38 -12.30
C SER A 94 7.46 1.61 -11.78
N CYS A 95 7.28 1.73 -10.47
CA CYS A 95 6.01 2.10 -9.81
C CYS A 95 5.99 3.55 -9.29
N HIS A 96 6.91 4.41 -9.69
CA HIS A 96 6.91 5.84 -9.36
C HIS A 96 6.16 6.62 -10.44
N ILE A 97 5.49 7.72 -10.08
CA ILE A 97 4.76 8.56 -11.03
C ILE A 97 5.67 9.56 -11.75
N GLY A 98 6.93 9.17 -12.00
CA GLY A 98 7.91 9.98 -12.69
C GLY A 98 8.83 9.18 -13.59
N TYR A 99 9.65 9.91 -14.33
CA TYR A 99 10.57 9.41 -15.35
C TYR A 99 12.02 9.58 -14.94
N GLY A 100 12.76 8.47 -14.82
CA GLY A 100 14.22 8.49 -14.66
C GLY A 100 14.73 8.63 -13.23
N TRP A 101 13.95 8.22 -12.22
CA TRP A 101 14.45 8.15 -10.85
C TRP A 101 15.35 6.91 -10.67
N GLU A 102 16.62 7.07 -11.02
CA GLU A 102 17.66 6.03 -11.02
C GLU A 102 18.51 6.00 -9.74
N ASP A 103 18.67 7.14 -9.07
CA ASP A 103 19.49 7.29 -7.87
C ASP A 103 19.16 8.63 -7.14
N GLU A 104 20.09 9.14 -6.31
CA GLU A 104 19.89 10.39 -5.56
C GLU A 104 19.99 11.66 -6.41
N SER A 105 20.47 11.58 -7.65
CA SER A 105 20.59 12.71 -8.56
C SER A 105 19.25 13.10 -9.19
N PHE A 106 18.18 12.32 -8.96
CA PHE A 106 16.85 12.63 -9.47
C PHE A 106 16.33 13.97 -8.93
N ASP A 107 16.03 14.88 -9.85
CA ASP A 107 15.54 16.22 -9.54
C ASP A 107 14.01 16.22 -9.34
N PHE A 108 13.58 16.18 -8.07
CA PHE A 108 12.18 16.26 -7.66
C PHE A 108 11.54 17.64 -7.93
N THR A 109 12.29 18.65 -8.35
CA THR A 109 11.77 19.98 -8.70
C THR A 109 11.45 20.13 -10.18
N LYS A 110 11.86 19.14 -10.99
CA LYS A 110 11.73 19.17 -12.44
C LYS A 110 10.38 18.60 -12.89
N ALA A 111 9.42 19.50 -13.18
CA ALA A 111 8.05 19.12 -13.52
C ALA A 111 7.93 18.28 -14.81
N ASP A 112 8.88 18.39 -15.75
CA ASP A 112 8.88 17.57 -16.97
C ASP A 112 9.11 16.07 -16.69
N ASN A 113 9.62 15.72 -15.51
CA ASN A 113 9.78 14.35 -15.07
C ASN A 113 8.49 13.71 -14.52
N ILE A 114 7.38 14.44 -14.42
CA ILE A 114 6.07 13.88 -14.00
C ILE A 114 5.56 12.92 -15.07
N ASP A 115 5.13 11.71 -14.67
CA ASP A 115 4.45 10.75 -15.54
C ASP A 115 2.94 10.98 -15.47
N CYS A 116 2.41 11.82 -16.37
CA CYS A 116 0.96 12.05 -16.45
C CYS A 116 0.21 10.82 -17.00
N LEU A 117 0.87 9.98 -17.80
CA LEU A 117 0.22 8.93 -18.55
C LEU A 117 -0.11 7.70 -17.69
N VAL A 118 0.71 7.39 -16.69
CA VAL A 118 0.50 6.22 -15.82
C VAL A 118 -0.88 6.23 -15.14
N CYS A 119 -1.36 7.41 -14.76
CA CYS A 119 -2.66 7.57 -14.11
C CYS A 119 -3.80 7.84 -15.10
N HIS A 120 -3.53 8.45 -16.26
CA HIS A 120 -4.59 8.97 -17.12
C HIS A 120 -4.78 8.24 -18.45
N ASP A 121 -3.84 7.39 -18.89
CA ASP A 121 -3.97 6.64 -20.15
C ASP A 121 -5.26 5.80 -20.18
N GLN A 122 -6.04 5.93 -21.26
CA GLN A 122 -7.25 5.13 -21.48
C GLN A 122 -7.07 4.12 -22.62
N THR A 123 -5.87 4.01 -23.20
CA THR A 123 -5.61 2.96 -24.19
C THR A 123 -5.50 1.58 -23.58
N GLY A 124 -5.13 1.49 -22.29
CA GLY A 124 -4.81 0.24 -21.61
C GLY A 124 -3.46 -0.35 -22.01
N ASN A 125 -2.68 0.37 -22.85
CA ASN A 125 -1.41 -0.09 -23.38
C ASN A 125 -0.20 0.68 -22.83
N TYR A 126 -0.41 1.76 -22.08
CA TYR A 126 0.68 2.47 -21.42
C TYR A 126 1.26 1.60 -20.31
N LYS A 127 2.56 1.26 -20.42
CA LYS A 127 3.26 0.45 -19.43
C LYS A 127 4.67 0.94 -19.22
N LYS A 128 5.08 1.01 -17.95
CA LYS A 128 6.45 1.33 -17.56
C LYS A 128 7.34 0.10 -17.70
N GLU A 129 8.54 0.28 -18.24
CA GLU A 129 9.54 -0.79 -18.31
C GLU A 129 10.02 -1.12 -16.89
N PRO A 130 9.85 -2.36 -16.42
CA PRO A 130 10.12 -2.72 -15.03
C PRO A 130 11.56 -2.51 -14.56
N THR A 131 12.51 -2.25 -15.46
CA THR A 131 13.94 -2.10 -15.15
C THR A 131 14.53 -0.74 -15.55
N ALA A 132 13.71 0.20 -16.04
CA ALA A 132 14.17 1.46 -16.62
C ALA A 132 13.75 2.69 -15.80
N ALA A 133 13.75 2.58 -14.48
CA ALA A 133 13.61 3.72 -13.58
C ALA A 133 12.38 4.61 -13.82
N GLY A 134 11.27 3.98 -14.16
CA GLY A 134 10.02 4.66 -14.44
C GLY A 134 9.82 5.08 -15.91
N MET A 135 10.76 4.82 -16.80
CA MET A 135 10.55 5.07 -18.23
C MET A 135 9.50 4.09 -18.82
N PRO A 136 8.69 4.52 -19.79
CA PRO A 136 7.78 3.63 -20.52
C PRO A 136 8.54 2.57 -21.32
N ALA A 137 7.90 1.44 -21.57
CA ALA A 137 8.43 0.42 -22.47
C ALA A 137 8.56 0.99 -23.90
N LYS A 138 9.57 0.52 -24.64
CA LYS A 138 9.93 1.07 -25.97
C LYS A 138 8.82 0.97 -27.02
N ASN A 139 7.89 0.04 -26.85
CA ASN A 139 6.77 -0.21 -27.76
C ASN A 139 5.51 0.59 -27.41
N VAL A 140 5.54 1.41 -26.36
CA VAL A 140 4.42 2.30 -26.01
C VAL A 140 4.30 3.41 -27.07
N ASP A 141 3.11 3.54 -27.65
CA ASP A 141 2.78 4.70 -28.50
C ASP A 141 2.39 5.89 -27.62
N LEU A 142 3.38 6.73 -27.32
CA LEU A 142 3.21 7.94 -26.50
C LEU A 142 2.15 8.89 -27.07
N LEU A 143 2.02 8.98 -28.40
CA LEU A 143 1.03 9.85 -29.02
C LEU A 143 -0.38 9.29 -28.83
N ALA A 144 -0.57 7.99 -29.00
CA ALA A 144 -1.86 7.35 -28.74
C ALA A 144 -2.26 7.50 -27.26
N SER A 145 -1.33 7.24 -26.33
CA SER A 145 -1.58 7.40 -24.91
C SER A 145 -1.96 8.83 -24.55
N ALA A 146 -1.17 9.82 -24.98
CA ALA A 146 -1.42 11.23 -24.72
C ALA A 146 -2.76 11.73 -25.29
N LYS A 147 -3.22 11.17 -26.41
CA LYS A 147 -4.53 11.50 -26.99
C LYS A 147 -5.71 10.85 -26.27
N SER A 148 -5.47 9.74 -25.57
CA SER A 148 -6.52 8.96 -24.90
C SER A 148 -6.82 9.44 -23.48
N VAL A 149 -5.97 10.31 -22.92
CA VAL A 149 -6.01 10.67 -21.49
C VAL A 149 -7.41 11.06 -21.01
N GLY A 150 -7.77 10.55 -19.83
CA GLY A 150 -9.07 10.74 -19.20
C GLY A 150 -9.02 10.54 -17.70
N THR A 151 -10.20 10.42 -17.07
CA THR A 151 -10.30 10.14 -15.63
C THR A 151 -9.68 8.77 -15.32
N PRO A 152 -8.83 8.67 -14.28
CA PRO A 152 -8.25 7.41 -13.87
C PRO A 152 -9.30 6.32 -13.59
N ASN A 153 -8.95 5.09 -13.92
CA ASN A 153 -9.75 3.91 -13.63
C ASN A 153 -8.91 2.88 -12.84
N ARG A 154 -9.49 1.71 -12.56
CA ARG A 154 -8.81 0.65 -11.79
C ARG A 154 -7.57 0.11 -12.51
N GLN A 155 -7.54 0.12 -13.84
CA GLN A 155 -6.38 -0.29 -14.63
C GLN A 155 -5.18 0.64 -14.38
N ASN A 156 -5.44 1.95 -14.31
CA ASN A 156 -4.40 2.94 -14.04
C ASN A 156 -3.78 2.77 -12.64
N CYS A 157 -4.61 2.61 -11.60
CA CYS A 157 -4.10 2.43 -10.23
C CYS A 157 -3.44 1.04 -10.05
N GLY A 158 -4.05 0.01 -10.63
CA GLY A 158 -3.64 -1.38 -10.49
C GLY A 158 -2.26 -1.67 -11.07
N SER A 159 -1.82 -0.92 -12.10
CA SER A 159 -0.49 -1.09 -12.74
C SER A 159 0.69 -0.98 -11.76
N CYS A 160 0.47 -0.42 -10.58
CA CYS A 160 1.45 -0.36 -9.50
C CYS A 160 0.95 -0.99 -8.20
N HIS A 161 -0.35 -0.86 -7.90
CA HIS A 161 -0.90 -1.31 -6.61
C HIS A 161 -1.16 -2.81 -6.55
N PHE A 162 -1.46 -3.47 -7.68
CA PHE A 162 -1.78 -4.91 -7.73
C PHE A 162 -0.50 -5.76 -7.82
N ASP A 163 0.55 -5.23 -8.45
CA ASP A 163 1.81 -5.93 -8.74
C ASP A 163 2.95 -5.73 -7.72
N GLY A 164 2.66 -5.10 -6.59
CA GLY A 164 3.65 -4.81 -5.56
C GLY A 164 4.35 -6.06 -5.04
N GLY A 165 5.66 -6.00 -4.80
CA GLY A 165 6.42 -7.14 -4.25
C GLY A 165 6.87 -8.19 -5.28
N GLY A 166 6.67 -7.92 -6.57
CA GLY A 166 7.21 -8.71 -7.68
C GLY A 166 6.18 -9.52 -8.46
N GLY A 167 4.89 -9.19 -8.34
CA GLY A 167 3.79 -9.77 -9.12
C GLY A 167 2.42 -9.47 -8.49
N ALA A 168 1.36 -9.82 -9.22
CA ALA A 168 -0.03 -9.66 -8.80
C ALA A 168 -0.32 -10.35 -7.45
N GLY A 169 -0.99 -9.65 -6.54
CA GLY A 169 -1.47 -10.18 -5.26
C GLY A 169 -0.39 -10.50 -4.23
N VAL A 170 0.90 -10.30 -4.56
CA VAL A 170 2.02 -10.73 -3.69
C VAL A 170 2.05 -9.96 -2.37
N LYS A 171 1.81 -8.65 -2.40
CA LYS A 171 2.15 -7.73 -1.31
C LYS A 171 0.99 -7.34 -0.39
N HIS A 172 -0.09 -6.76 -0.91
CA HIS A 172 -1.21 -6.33 -0.05
C HIS A 172 -2.14 -7.49 0.29
N GLY A 173 -2.40 -8.37 -0.70
CA GLY A 173 -3.27 -9.53 -0.55
C GLY A 173 -4.77 -9.20 -0.64
N ASP A 174 -5.19 -7.96 -0.40
CA ASP A 174 -6.53 -7.44 -0.74
C ASP A 174 -6.55 -6.61 -2.02
N LEU A 175 -5.43 -6.53 -2.74
CA LEU A 175 -5.30 -5.87 -4.03
C LEU A 175 -4.56 -6.78 -5.02
N ASP A 176 -5.25 -7.24 -6.05
CA ASP A 176 -4.74 -8.10 -7.12
C ASP A 176 -5.48 -7.86 -8.45
N ASP A 177 -5.03 -8.51 -9.53
CA ASP A 177 -5.52 -8.31 -10.91
C ASP A 177 -7.03 -8.58 -11.08
N SER A 178 -7.65 -9.37 -10.21
CA SER A 178 -9.09 -9.58 -10.23
C SER A 178 -9.89 -8.30 -9.98
N LEU A 179 -9.27 -7.26 -9.42
CA LEU A 179 -9.90 -5.96 -9.18
C LEU A 179 -9.90 -5.04 -10.41
N TYR A 180 -9.33 -5.44 -11.55
CA TYR A 180 -9.55 -4.70 -12.79
C TYR A 180 -11.03 -4.72 -13.21
N ASP A 181 -11.66 -5.89 -13.10
CA ASP A 181 -13.07 -6.13 -13.38
C ASP A 181 -13.66 -7.13 -12.36
N PRO A 182 -13.84 -6.72 -11.09
CA PRO A 182 -14.28 -7.62 -10.04
C PRO A 182 -15.79 -7.84 -10.10
N SER A 183 -16.21 -9.03 -9.68
CA SER A 183 -17.61 -9.30 -9.34
C SER A 183 -17.92 -8.84 -7.90
N PRO A 184 -19.20 -8.70 -7.52
CA PRO A 184 -19.59 -8.26 -6.18
C PRO A 184 -19.11 -9.17 -5.02
N ASP A 185 -18.87 -10.45 -5.28
CA ASP A 185 -18.30 -11.40 -4.30
C ASP A 185 -16.82 -11.14 -3.99
N ILE A 186 -16.08 -10.57 -4.95
CA ILE A 186 -14.70 -10.15 -4.74
C ILE A 186 -14.68 -8.86 -3.92
N ASP A 187 -15.38 -7.82 -4.37
CA ASP A 187 -15.54 -6.55 -3.66
C ASP A 187 -16.88 -5.88 -4.00
N VAL A 188 -17.71 -5.60 -3.00
CA VAL A 188 -19.05 -5.03 -3.21
C VAL A 188 -19.02 -3.59 -3.72
N HIS A 189 -17.98 -2.81 -3.45
CA HIS A 189 -17.90 -1.42 -3.89
C HIS A 189 -17.41 -1.36 -5.34
N MET A 190 -16.31 -2.04 -5.65
CA MET A 190 -15.77 -2.05 -7.01
C MET A 190 -16.60 -2.92 -7.95
N GLY A 191 -16.99 -4.12 -7.53
CA GLY A 191 -17.72 -5.08 -8.37
C GLY A 191 -19.24 -4.96 -8.29
N GLY A 192 -19.78 -4.48 -7.17
CA GLY A 192 -21.22 -4.23 -7.01
C GLY A 192 -21.66 -2.84 -7.45
N LEU A 193 -20.96 -1.79 -7.02
CA LEU A 193 -21.30 -0.40 -7.32
C LEU A 193 -20.54 0.17 -8.52
N GLY A 194 -19.53 -0.55 -9.04
CA GLY A 194 -18.71 -0.09 -10.15
C GLY A 194 -17.69 0.98 -9.75
N PHE A 195 -17.34 1.12 -8.46
CA PHE A 195 -16.39 2.13 -8.02
C PHE A 195 -15.02 1.96 -8.66
N THR A 196 -14.43 3.09 -9.03
CA THR A 196 -13.00 3.28 -9.24
C THR A 196 -12.30 3.56 -7.91
N CYS A 197 -10.97 3.60 -7.92
CA CYS A 197 -10.21 3.92 -6.71
C CYS A 197 -10.48 5.37 -6.23
N GLU A 198 -10.69 6.30 -7.16
CA GLU A 198 -10.88 7.72 -6.85
C GLU A 198 -12.18 8.00 -6.11
N ASP A 199 -13.23 7.18 -6.31
CA ASP A 199 -14.52 7.33 -5.62
C ASP A 199 -14.38 7.29 -4.09
N CYS A 200 -13.36 6.60 -3.57
CA CYS A 200 -13.03 6.58 -2.16
C CYS A 200 -11.77 7.40 -1.82
N HIS A 201 -10.75 7.41 -2.68
CA HIS A 201 -9.43 7.91 -2.35
C HIS A 201 -9.19 9.39 -2.73
N SER A 202 -10.03 9.99 -3.59
CA SER A 202 -9.78 11.35 -4.05
C SER A 202 -10.09 12.41 -2.98
N LYS A 203 -9.16 13.35 -2.79
CA LYS A 203 -9.36 14.58 -2.00
C LYS A 203 -9.30 15.85 -2.86
N GLY A 204 -9.22 15.71 -4.18
CA GLY A 204 -8.94 16.82 -5.10
C GLY A 204 -7.47 17.20 -5.16
N ASP A 205 -7.12 18.10 -6.09
CA ASP A 205 -5.78 18.69 -6.26
C ASP A 205 -4.64 17.66 -6.27
N HIS A 206 -4.83 16.57 -7.04
CA HIS A 206 -3.93 15.41 -7.14
C HIS A 206 -3.53 14.78 -5.79
N ASN A 207 -4.30 15.05 -4.73
CA ASN A 207 -4.09 14.49 -3.41
C ASN A 207 -4.94 13.24 -3.22
N ILE A 208 -4.26 12.10 -3.13
CA ILE A 208 -4.87 10.77 -3.01
C ILE A 208 -4.65 10.28 -1.57
N LEU A 209 -5.77 10.05 -0.88
CA LEU A 209 -5.80 9.52 0.48
C LEU A 209 -5.44 8.04 0.53
N GLY A 210 -5.13 7.54 1.72
CA GLY A 210 -4.88 6.12 1.94
C GLY A 210 -3.87 5.86 3.05
N SER A 211 -4.15 4.78 3.79
CA SER A 211 -3.44 4.33 4.98
C SER A 211 -2.09 3.67 4.63
N SER A 212 -1.13 4.43 4.09
CA SER A 212 0.24 3.93 3.91
C SER A 212 1.00 3.87 5.24
N HIS A 213 2.20 3.28 5.27
CA HIS A 213 3.06 3.35 6.45
C HIS A 213 3.35 4.78 6.93
N ALA A 214 3.42 5.76 6.03
CA ALA A 214 3.57 7.16 6.42
C ALA A 214 2.34 7.66 7.20
N SER A 215 1.14 7.28 6.74
CA SER A 215 -0.15 7.56 7.38
C SER A 215 -0.27 6.85 8.72
N MET A 216 0.20 5.61 8.80
CA MET A 216 0.24 4.87 10.06
C MET A 216 1.23 5.52 11.03
N ALA A 217 2.38 6.00 10.58
CA ALA A 217 3.34 6.68 11.45
C ALA A 217 2.83 8.04 11.94
N SER A 218 2.06 8.77 11.12
CA SER A 218 1.50 10.08 11.47
C SER A 218 0.13 10.02 12.15
N GLY A 219 -0.60 8.92 12.00
CA GLY A 219 -2.02 8.81 12.39
C GLY A 219 -2.98 9.59 11.50
N THR A 220 -2.58 9.98 10.28
CA THR A 220 -3.36 10.88 9.39
C THR A 220 -3.69 10.25 8.03
N HIS A 221 -4.63 10.85 7.29
CA HIS A 221 -5.05 10.42 5.94
C HIS A 221 -5.64 9.00 5.85
N ASN A 222 -6.16 8.49 6.96
CA ASN A 222 -6.90 7.24 7.00
C ASN A 222 -8.29 7.44 6.37
N LEU A 223 -8.69 6.49 5.53
CA LEU A 223 -10.07 6.41 5.03
C LEU A 223 -10.95 5.72 6.07
N SER A 224 -12.24 6.02 6.03
CA SER A 224 -13.23 5.42 6.94
C SER A 224 -14.50 5.07 6.18
N CYS A 225 -15.05 3.89 6.47
CA CYS A 225 -16.38 3.48 6.00
C CYS A 225 -17.46 4.50 6.41
N GLU A 226 -17.26 5.19 7.54
CA GLU A 226 -18.21 6.16 8.10
C GLU A 226 -18.38 7.44 7.24
N ASN A 227 -17.52 7.65 6.24
CA ASN A 227 -17.70 8.74 5.27
C ASN A 227 -19.00 8.58 4.47
N CYS A 228 -19.37 7.32 4.13
CA CYS A 228 -20.59 6.97 3.41
C CYS A 228 -21.62 6.29 4.32
N HIS A 229 -21.17 5.46 5.28
CA HIS A 229 -22.02 4.65 6.15
C HIS A 229 -22.14 5.28 7.54
N LYS A 230 -23.10 6.20 7.71
CA LYS A 230 -23.25 6.99 8.95
C LYS A 230 -24.26 6.38 9.92
N GLY A 231 -23.95 6.47 11.22
CA GLY A 231 -24.88 6.16 12.30
C GLY A 231 -25.09 4.65 12.53
N GLU A 232 -26.33 4.27 12.80
CA GLU A 232 -26.73 2.88 13.03
C GLU A 232 -27.05 2.19 11.70
N VAL A 233 -26.04 1.53 11.14
CA VAL A 233 -26.12 0.94 9.80
C VAL A 233 -26.63 -0.51 9.79
N HIS A 234 -26.80 -1.10 10.98
CA HIS A 234 -27.35 -2.45 11.14
C HIS A 234 -28.74 -2.41 11.80
N GLU A 235 -29.66 -3.25 11.33
CA GLU A 235 -30.96 -3.45 11.97
C GLU A 235 -30.83 -4.03 13.40
N LYS A 236 -29.82 -4.88 13.63
CA LYS A 236 -29.54 -5.46 14.94
C LYS A 236 -28.70 -4.50 15.75
N GLU A 237 -29.32 -3.87 16.75
CA GLU A 237 -28.67 -2.91 17.67
C GLU A 237 -27.36 -3.44 18.28
N ILE A 238 -27.31 -4.74 18.59
CA ILE A 238 -26.09 -5.36 19.14
C ILE A 238 -24.89 -5.24 18.18
N LEU A 239 -25.08 -5.25 16.86
CA LEU A 239 -24.00 -5.05 15.89
C LEU A 239 -23.55 -3.58 15.88
N ASN A 240 -24.47 -2.62 16.00
CA ASN A 240 -24.12 -1.21 16.14
C ASN A 240 -23.27 -0.95 17.39
N ARG A 241 -23.53 -1.67 18.49
CA ARG A 241 -22.67 -1.62 19.69
C ARG A 241 -21.25 -2.13 19.44
N HIS A 242 -21.06 -3.11 18.55
CA HIS A 242 -19.72 -3.61 18.23
C HIS A 242 -18.85 -2.54 17.53
N LEU A 243 -19.46 -1.60 16.79
CA LEU A 243 -18.72 -0.55 16.05
C LEU A 243 -17.84 0.34 16.94
N LYS A 244 -18.09 0.38 18.26
CA LYS A 244 -17.25 1.08 19.23
C LYS A 244 -15.94 0.35 19.57
N THR A 245 -15.83 -0.92 19.19
CA THR A 245 -14.74 -1.82 19.60
C THR A 245 -14.12 -2.57 18.43
N VAL A 246 -14.91 -2.87 17.40
CA VAL A 246 -14.53 -3.66 16.23
C VAL A 246 -14.68 -2.78 15.00
N ALA A 247 -13.66 -2.76 14.15
CA ALA A 247 -13.68 -2.03 12.89
C ALA A 247 -14.64 -2.70 11.89
N CYS A 248 -15.18 -1.94 10.93
CA CYS A 248 -16.11 -2.48 9.94
C CYS A 248 -15.44 -3.58 9.12
N GLU A 249 -14.19 -3.32 8.73
CA GLU A 249 -13.27 -4.18 8.00
C GLU A 249 -13.12 -5.55 8.66
N THR A 250 -13.08 -5.63 10.00
CA THR A 250 -12.94 -6.91 10.71
C THR A 250 -14.10 -7.86 10.45
N CYS A 251 -15.31 -7.34 10.31
CA CYS A 251 -16.50 -8.15 10.04
C CYS A 251 -16.78 -8.31 8.55
N HIS A 252 -16.45 -7.29 7.74
CA HIS A 252 -16.81 -7.23 6.33
C HIS A 252 -15.70 -7.67 5.37
N ILE A 253 -14.48 -7.93 5.86
CA ILE A 253 -13.39 -8.55 5.09
C ILE A 253 -13.05 -9.89 5.78
N PRO A 254 -13.90 -10.92 5.63
CA PRO A 254 -13.71 -12.19 6.33
C PRO A 254 -12.46 -12.94 5.85
N GLN A 255 -12.08 -12.76 4.58
CA GLN A 255 -10.91 -13.35 3.95
C GLN A 255 -10.32 -12.38 2.92
N PHE A 256 -9.01 -12.42 2.76
CA PHE A 256 -8.28 -11.75 1.67
C PHE A 256 -7.58 -12.78 0.79
N ALA A 257 -6.93 -12.34 -0.30
CA ALA A 257 -6.37 -13.21 -1.32
C ALA A 257 -7.42 -14.17 -1.86
N LYS A 258 -8.62 -13.64 -2.17
CA LYS A 258 -9.78 -14.40 -2.63
C LYS A 258 -9.50 -15.09 -3.97
N VAL A 259 -8.80 -14.40 -4.86
CA VAL A 259 -8.51 -14.87 -6.23
C VAL A 259 -7.05 -15.26 -6.39
N GLU A 260 -6.14 -14.33 -6.17
CA GLU A 260 -4.69 -14.57 -6.28
C GLU A 260 -4.06 -14.92 -4.92
N PRO A 261 -3.26 -16.01 -4.83
CA PRO A 261 -2.46 -16.28 -3.64
C PRO A 261 -1.49 -15.13 -3.32
N THR A 262 -1.37 -14.84 -2.03
CA THR A 262 -0.47 -13.82 -1.50
C THR A 262 0.69 -14.46 -0.75
N LYS A 263 1.86 -13.81 -0.80
CA LYS A 263 3.00 -14.25 0.01
C LYS A 263 2.81 -13.84 1.47
N THR A 264 3.01 -14.77 2.39
CA THR A 264 2.96 -14.52 3.84
C THR A 264 4.26 -14.88 4.56
N TRP A 265 5.18 -15.54 3.84
CA TRP A 265 6.56 -15.78 4.29
C TRP A 265 7.57 -15.53 3.16
N TRP A 266 8.70 -14.89 3.49
CA TRP A 266 9.85 -14.74 2.60
C TRP A 266 11.16 -14.93 3.38
N ASP A 267 11.88 -16.02 3.13
CA ASP A 267 13.17 -16.32 3.75
C ASP A 267 14.33 -16.06 2.77
N TRP A 268 14.98 -14.90 2.92
CA TRP A 268 16.18 -14.54 2.15
C TRP A 268 17.42 -15.35 2.52
N SER A 269 17.45 -16.03 3.68
CA SER A 269 18.61 -16.85 4.10
C SER A 269 18.85 -18.06 3.18
N LYS A 270 17.83 -18.43 2.40
CA LYS A 270 17.89 -19.52 1.40
C LYS A 270 18.32 -19.04 0.02
N ALA A 271 18.43 -17.74 -0.19
CA ALA A 271 18.82 -17.20 -1.49
C ALA A 271 20.28 -17.61 -1.82
N GLY A 272 20.54 -17.88 -3.10
CA GLY A 272 21.85 -18.30 -3.62
C GLY A 272 22.09 -19.81 -3.63
N GLU A 273 21.28 -20.60 -2.93
CA GLU A 273 21.39 -22.06 -2.93
C GLU A 273 21.06 -22.66 -4.31
N GLU A 274 21.80 -23.70 -4.71
CA GLU A 274 21.44 -24.46 -5.92
C GLU A 274 20.36 -25.49 -5.55
N ARG A 275 19.13 -25.23 -5.99
CA ARG A 275 17.97 -26.10 -5.79
C ARG A 275 17.14 -26.17 -7.06
N GLU A 276 16.39 -27.26 -7.20
CA GLU A 276 15.36 -27.33 -8.22
C GLU A 276 14.24 -26.33 -7.92
N LYS A 277 13.65 -25.77 -8.98
CA LYS A 277 12.48 -24.91 -8.84
C LYS A 277 11.32 -25.74 -8.31
N SER A 278 10.65 -25.22 -7.30
CA SER A 278 9.46 -25.81 -6.71
C SER A 278 8.29 -24.85 -6.81
N LEU A 279 7.09 -25.42 -6.98
CA LEU A 279 5.83 -24.71 -6.99
C LEU A 279 4.94 -25.26 -5.88
N ASP A 280 4.07 -24.42 -5.32
CA ASP A 280 3.01 -24.86 -4.40
C ASP A 280 1.80 -25.43 -5.18
N GLU A 281 0.76 -25.81 -4.44
CA GLU A 281 -0.51 -26.31 -5.00
C GLU A 281 -1.25 -25.29 -5.89
N ASN A 282 -0.94 -24.00 -5.76
CA ASN A 282 -1.51 -22.90 -6.55
C ASN A 282 -0.61 -22.51 -7.73
N GLY A 283 0.47 -23.26 -8.00
CA GLY A 283 1.42 -22.99 -9.08
C GLY A 283 2.34 -21.79 -8.82
N LYS A 284 2.45 -21.30 -7.57
CA LYS A 284 3.34 -20.21 -7.19
C LYS A 284 4.72 -20.76 -6.84
N GLU A 285 5.77 -20.08 -7.31
CA GLU A 285 7.16 -20.43 -7.00
C GLU A 285 7.38 -20.41 -5.48
N THR A 286 7.82 -21.52 -4.90
CA THR A 286 8.15 -21.63 -3.46
C THR A 286 9.62 -21.39 -3.18
N TYR A 287 10.47 -21.41 -4.21
CA TYR A 287 11.88 -21.10 -4.11
C TYR A 287 12.41 -20.41 -5.36
N SER A 288 13.17 -19.34 -5.16
CA SER A 288 13.90 -18.64 -6.22
C SER A 288 15.35 -18.44 -5.79
N LYS A 289 16.32 -18.86 -6.62
CA LYS A 289 17.74 -18.64 -6.31
C LYS A 289 18.05 -17.18 -5.99
N MET A 290 17.40 -16.23 -6.67
CA MET A 290 17.62 -14.80 -6.48
C MET A 290 17.03 -14.25 -5.18
N LYS A 291 16.08 -14.96 -4.56
CA LYS A 291 15.21 -14.39 -3.53
C LYS A 291 15.01 -15.27 -2.29
N GLY A 292 15.35 -16.55 -2.37
CA GLY A 292 15.16 -17.51 -1.29
C GLY A 292 13.81 -18.20 -1.34
N GLU A 293 13.26 -18.52 -0.18
CA GLU A 293 12.08 -19.39 -0.03
C GLU A 293 10.82 -18.59 0.30
N PHE A 294 9.66 -19.08 -0.15
CA PHE A 294 8.37 -18.42 -0.01
C PHE A 294 7.30 -19.37 0.51
N ILE A 295 6.37 -18.82 1.31
CA ILE A 295 5.07 -19.45 1.57
C ILE A 295 4.00 -18.54 1.00
N TRP A 296 3.05 -19.16 0.30
CA TRP A 296 1.90 -18.52 -0.30
C TRP A 296 0.64 -19.06 0.34
N GLU A 297 -0.34 -18.19 0.51
CA GLU A 297 -1.64 -18.57 1.05
C GLU A 297 -2.74 -17.92 0.21
N LYS A 298 -3.90 -18.56 0.15
CA LYS A 298 -5.10 -18.12 -0.58
C LYS A 298 -6.32 -18.23 0.34
N ASN A 299 -7.32 -17.36 0.18
CA ASN A 299 -8.51 -17.30 1.05
C ASN A 299 -8.15 -17.16 2.54
N VAL A 300 -7.22 -16.25 2.83
CA VAL A 300 -6.56 -16.16 4.12
C VAL A 300 -7.44 -15.43 5.13
N THR A 301 -7.57 -15.99 6.33
CA THR A 301 -8.24 -15.29 7.44
C THR A 301 -7.30 -14.23 8.01
N PRO A 302 -7.74 -12.96 8.16
CA PRO A 302 -6.91 -11.91 8.73
C PRO A 302 -6.39 -12.22 10.13
N VAL A 303 -5.25 -11.62 10.47
CA VAL A 303 -4.82 -11.46 11.86
C VAL A 303 -5.49 -10.21 12.43
N TYR A 304 -5.99 -10.31 13.66
CA TYR A 304 -6.70 -9.21 14.29
C TYR A 304 -5.88 -8.59 15.41
N SER A 305 -5.76 -7.26 15.40
CA SER A 305 -5.02 -6.50 16.42
C SER A 305 -5.75 -5.22 16.77
N TRP A 306 -5.53 -4.73 17.99
CA TRP A 306 -5.88 -3.36 18.33
C TRP A 306 -5.11 -2.37 17.45
N TYR A 307 -5.80 -1.34 17.01
CA TYR A 307 -5.26 -0.26 16.21
C TYR A 307 -6.07 1.03 16.46
N ASN A 308 -5.37 2.12 16.79
CA ASN A 308 -5.94 3.44 17.04
C ASN A 308 -5.71 4.43 15.88
N GLY A 309 -5.30 3.93 14.71
CA GLY A 309 -4.95 4.75 13.56
C GLY A 309 -3.46 5.04 13.43
N SER A 310 -2.63 4.69 14.43
CA SER A 310 -1.18 4.89 14.40
C SER A 310 -0.36 3.61 14.58
N ALA A 311 0.88 3.59 14.08
CA ALA A 311 1.82 2.50 14.28
C ALA A 311 3.26 3.02 14.39
N ASP A 312 4.03 2.39 15.26
CA ASP A 312 5.46 2.58 15.33
C ASP A 312 6.13 1.75 14.22
N LEU A 313 7.11 2.33 13.54
CA LEU A 313 7.95 1.70 12.52
C LEU A 313 9.35 1.42 13.07
N HIS A 314 9.95 0.32 12.60
CA HIS A 314 11.39 0.11 12.65
C HIS A 314 12.02 0.79 11.43
N LEU A 315 12.87 1.78 11.64
CA LEU A 315 13.49 2.58 10.60
C LEU A 315 14.87 2.03 10.22
N ILE A 316 15.39 2.47 9.07
CA ILE A 316 16.76 2.16 8.65
C ILE A 316 17.73 2.75 9.70
N GLY A 317 18.61 1.91 10.25
CA GLY A 317 19.55 2.29 11.30
C GLY A 317 19.00 2.14 12.73
N ASP A 318 17.75 1.72 12.91
CA ASP A 318 17.26 1.33 14.24
C ASP A 318 17.97 0.06 14.72
N ALA A 319 18.42 0.07 15.97
CA ALA A 319 19.03 -1.10 16.59
C ALA A 319 18.02 -2.27 16.71
N VAL A 320 18.51 -3.48 16.51
CA VAL A 320 17.76 -4.71 16.71
C VAL A 320 18.05 -5.28 18.10
N ASP A 321 16.98 -5.42 18.90
CA ASP A 321 17.03 -5.80 20.32
C ASP A 321 16.25 -7.08 20.64
N SER A 322 15.69 -7.73 19.62
CA SER A 322 14.75 -8.84 19.76
C SER A 322 15.04 -9.95 18.74
N LYS A 323 14.52 -11.16 19.00
CA LYS A 323 14.71 -12.31 18.09
C LYS A 323 13.86 -12.22 16.83
N ILE A 324 12.73 -11.52 16.90
CA ILE A 324 11.81 -11.25 15.79
C ILE A 324 11.60 -9.74 15.75
N VAL A 325 12.08 -9.10 14.70
CA VAL A 325 11.97 -7.65 14.53
C VAL A 325 10.59 -7.31 13.98
N LYS A 326 9.83 -6.52 14.73
CA LYS A 326 8.58 -5.95 14.25
C LYS A 326 8.88 -4.72 13.40
N LEU A 327 8.71 -4.85 12.08
CA LEU A 327 8.93 -3.73 11.16
C LEU A 327 7.90 -2.63 11.33
N ASN A 328 6.73 -3.01 11.83
CA ASN A 328 5.80 -2.08 12.43
C ASN A 328 5.07 -2.71 13.63
N LYS A 329 4.60 -1.85 14.53
CA LYS A 329 3.78 -2.21 15.67
C LYS A 329 2.55 -1.30 15.68
N THR A 330 1.38 -1.89 15.50
CA THR A 330 0.11 -1.19 15.63
C THR A 330 -0.07 -0.68 17.06
N ASN A 331 -0.47 0.59 17.20
CA ASN A 331 -0.67 1.22 18.49
C ASN A 331 -2.12 1.11 18.94
N GLY A 332 -2.31 1.06 20.26
CA GLY A 332 -3.61 0.85 20.90
C GLY A 332 -3.71 -0.53 21.56
N ASP A 333 -4.62 -0.63 22.52
CA ASP A 333 -4.93 -1.86 23.25
C ASP A 333 -6.38 -1.81 23.74
N ILE A 334 -6.80 -2.83 24.50
CA ILE A 334 -8.17 -2.94 25.03
C ILE A 334 -8.60 -1.74 25.90
N SER A 335 -7.65 -1.04 26.52
CA SER A 335 -7.87 0.12 27.38
C SER A 335 -7.90 1.45 26.62
N ASP A 336 -7.33 1.51 25.42
CA ASP A 336 -7.34 2.70 24.56
C ASP A 336 -8.73 2.94 23.94
N GLN A 337 -9.45 3.96 24.43
CA GLN A 337 -10.81 4.31 24.00
C GLN A 337 -10.96 4.55 22.49
N ASN A 338 -9.88 4.95 21.82
CA ASN A 338 -9.88 5.23 20.38
C ASN A 338 -9.47 4.01 19.55
N ALA A 339 -8.88 2.97 20.17
CA ALA A 339 -8.52 1.75 19.48
C ALA A 339 -9.75 0.89 19.16
N LYS A 340 -9.76 0.31 17.96
CA LYS A 340 -10.65 -0.77 17.57
C LYS A 340 -9.82 -1.99 17.15
N ILE A 341 -10.45 -3.16 17.10
CA ILE A 341 -9.86 -4.36 16.52
C ILE A 341 -9.97 -4.24 15.00
N TYR A 342 -8.83 -4.27 14.30
CA TYR A 342 -8.72 -4.17 12.84
C TYR A 342 -8.14 -5.47 12.24
N PRO A 343 -8.47 -5.79 10.97
CA PRO A 343 -7.88 -6.92 10.25
C PRO A 343 -6.56 -6.53 9.56
N PHE A 344 -5.58 -7.42 9.62
CA PHE A 344 -4.28 -7.25 8.99
C PHE A 344 -3.86 -8.53 8.25
N LYS A 345 -3.20 -8.34 7.10
CA LYS A 345 -2.25 -9.33 6.59
C LYS A 345 -0.96 -9.19 7.40
N VAL A 346 -0.37 -10.30 7.81
CA VAL A 346 0.98 -10.30 8.42
C VAL A 346 1.95 -10.96 7.46
N MET A 347 2.89 -10.16 6.96
CA MET A 347 4.04 -10.66 6.21
C MET A 347 5.14 -11.02 7.20
N LYS A 348 5.63 -12.25 7.15
CA LYS A 348 6.76 -12.72 7.96
C LYS A 348 7.93 -13.10 7.06
N GLY A 349 9.11 -13.27 7.64
CA GLY A 349 10.24 -13.74 6.87
C GLY A 349 11.56 -13.62 7.59
N LYS A 350 12.64 -13.87 6.87
CA LYS A 350 14.02 -13.63 7.31
C LYS A 350 14.73 -12.73 6.32
N GLN A 351 15.42 -11.72 6.81
CA GLN A 351 16.10 -10.72 5.99
C GLN A 351 17.52 -10.44 6.55
N PRO A 352 18.45 -9.91 5.72
CA PRO A 352 19.84 -9.74 6.12
C PRO A 352 19.98 -8.73 7.26
N PHE A 353 20.93 -9.02 8.14
CA PHE A 353 21.17 -8.33 9.40
C PHE A 353 22.68 -8.31 9.69
N ASP A 354 23.19 -7.17 10.18
CA ASP A 354 24.59 -7.03 10.60
C ASP A 354 24.70 -7.38 12.09
N PRO A 355 25.32 -8.51 12.47
CA PRO A 355 25.35 -8.98 13.86
C PRO A 355 26.24 -8.14 14.78
N VAL A 356 27.20 -7.39 14.22
CA VAL A 356 28.13 -6.56 14.99
C VAL A 356 27.51 -5.19 15.26
N ASN A 357 27.03 -4.54 14.21
CA ASN A 357 26.43 -3.20 14.31
C ASN A 357 24.97 -3.23 14.79
N LYS A 358 24.31 -4.39 14.69
CA LYS A 358 22.95 -4.65 15.14
C LYS A 358 21.87 -3.84 14.42
N TYR A 359 22.00 -3.66 13.11
CA TYR A 359 20.98 -3.05 12.26
C TYR A 359 20.51 -4.04 11.19
N LEU A 360 19.26 -3.92 10.74
CA LEU A 360 18.83 -4.57 9.51
C LEU A 360 19.63 -4.01 8.33
N ILE A 361 20.08 -4.89 7.43
CA ILE A 361 20.88 -4.50 6.27
C ILE A 361 19.94 -4.00 5.17
N VAL A 362 20.37 -2.92 4.50
CA VAL A 362 19.84 -2.49 3.20
C VAL A 362 20.76 -3.06 2.11
N PRO A 363 20.35 -4.11 1.37
CA PRO A 363 21.20 -4.70 0.35
C PRO A 363 20.96 -4.07 -1.04
N HIS A 364 22.03 -4.01 -1.84
CA HIS A 364 21.95 -3.76 -3.27
C HIS A 364 21.54 -5.05 -4.01
N LEU A 365 20.28 -5.13 -4.41
CA LEU A 365 19.68 -6.32 -5.03
C LEU A 365 19.74 -6.27 -6.56
N PHE A 366 19.53 -5.09 -7.16
CA PHE A 366 19.34 -4.93 -8.59
C PHE A 366 20.52 -4.23 -9.27
N GLY A 367 21.01 -4.78 -10.38
CA GLY A 367 22.08 -4.16 -11.16
C GLY A 367 23.06 -5.19 -11.70
N LYS A 368 24.23 -4.74 -12.18
CA LYS A 368 25.34 -5.64 -12.52
C LYS A 368 25.99 -6.23 -11.27
N GLU A 369 26.11 -5.42 -10.22
CA GLU A 369 26.75 -5.78 -8.94
C GLU A 369 25.74 -6.22 -7.87
N GLY A 370 24.44 -6.11 -8.19
CA GLY A 370 23.35 -6.49 -7.30
C GLY A 370 23.29 -7.99 -7.04
N TYR A 371 22.83 -8.33 -5.83
CA TYR A 371 22.71 -9.71 -5.34
C TYR A 371 22.03 -10.65 -6.33
N TRP A 372 21.00 -10.18 -7.05
CA TRP A 372 20.26 -10.99 -8.02
C TRP A 372 21.09 -11.53 -9.20
N LYS A 373 22.29 -10.99 -9.43
CA LYS A 373 23.24 -11.51 -10.43
C LYS A 373 24.46 -12.16 -9.80
N THR A 374 24.98 -11.58 -8.73
CA THR A 374 26.25 -11.99 -8.12
C THR A 374 26.07 -13.12 -7.10
N TYR A 375 24.91 -13.20 -6.45
CA TYR A 375 24.62 -14.05 -5.29
C TYR A 375 25.61 -13.85 -4.14
N ASP A 376 26.22 -12.66 -4.06
CA ASP A 376 27.19 -12.27 -3.02
C ASP A 376 26.53 -11.31 -2.03
N TRP A 377 26.17 -11.85 -0.85
CA TRP A 377 25.55 -11.08 0.22
C TRP A 377 26.48 -10.02 0.81
N VAL A 378 27.78 -10.29 0.92
CA VAL A 378 28.73 -9.35 1.53
C VAL A 378 28.89 -8.13 0.62
N ASN A 379 29.10 -8.34 -0.68
CA ASN A 379 29.21 -7.23 -1.63
C ASN A 379 27.89 -6.44 -1.74
N ALA A 380 26.75 -7.13 -1.85
CA ALA A 380 25.44 -6.47 -1.91
C ALA A 380 25.15 -5.63 -0.66
N SER A 381 25.49 -6.14 0.52
CA SER A 381 25.32 -5.43 1.79
C SER A 381 26.23 -4.22 1.87
N LYS A 382 27.51 -4.35 1.46
CA LYS A 382 28.45 -3.24 1.43
C LYS A 382 27.93 -2.06 0.60
N ILE A 383 27.51 -2.31 -0.64
CA ILE A 383 27.03 -1.27 -1.56
C ILE A 383 25.77 -0.60 -1.00
N GLY A 384 24.80 -1.39 -0.54
CA GLY A 384 23.53 -0.86 -0.06
C GLY A 384 23.66 -0.10 1.27
N MET A 385 24.52 -0.55 2.18
CA MET A 385 24.79 0.14 3.45
C MET A 385 25.56 1.44 3.25
N GLU A 386 26.53 1.47 2.33
CA GLU A 386 27.22 2.70 1.91
C GLU A 386 26.22 3.74 1.36
N LYS A 387 25.26 3.31 0.55
CA LYS A 387 24.20 4.17 -0.01
C LYS A 387 23.33 4.85 1.06
N VAL A 388 23.08 4.18 2.18
CA VAL A 388 22.29 4.74 3.30
C VAL A 388 23.16 5.37 4.38
N GLY A 389 24.48 5.44 4.18
CA GLY A 389 25.41 6.08 5.10
C GLY A 389 25.60 5.35 6.43
N LEU A 390 25.37 4.04 6.46
CA LEU A 390 25.54 3.21 7.65
C LEU A 390 26.80 2.33 7.51
N GLU A 391 27.52 2.16 8.62
CA GLU A 391 28.67 1.25 8.68
C GLU A 391 28.21 -0.20 8.49
N PHE A 392 29.01 -0.98 7.77
CA PHE A 392 28.83 -2.41 7.57
C PHE A 392 30.05 -3.15 8.11
N SER A 393 29.82 -4.11 9.00
CA SER A 393 30.89 -4.87 9.67
C SER A 393 31.62 -5.84 8.75
N GLY A 394 31.04 -6.18 7.60
CA GLY A 394 31.50 -7.26 6.74
C GLY A 394 30.78 -8.59 6.99
N GLU A 395 29.93 -8.68 8.02
CA GLU A 395 29.21 -9.89 8.39
C GLU A 395 27.72 -9.79 8.07
N VAL A 396 27.16 -10.87 7.52
CA VAL A 396 25.73 -10.98 7.20
C VAL A 396 25.16 -12.20 7.91
N GLU A 397 24.22 -11.95 8.81
CA GLU A 397 23.30 -12.95 9.35
C GLU A 397 21.88 -12.69 8.85
N PHE A 398 20.94 -13.56 9.23
CA PHE A 398 19.53 -13.41 8.88
C PHE A 398 18.68 -13.47 10.14
N ILE A 399 17.78 -12.51 10.27
CA ILE A 399 16.89 -12.39 11.42
C ILE A 399 15.43 -12.43 10.99
N GLU A 400 14.59 -12.97 11.86
CA GLU A 400 13.15 -13.02 11.62
C GLU A 400 12.54 -11.64 11.74
N THR A 401 11.57 -11.37 10.88
CA THR A 401 10.82 -10.11 10.83
C THR A 401 9.34 -10.36 10.64
N GLU A 402 8.52 -9.46 11.15
CA GLU A 402 7.09 -9.43 10.87
C GLU A 402 6.61 -8.00 10.57
N MET A 403 5.64 -7.88 9.67
CA MET A 403 5.07 -6.61 9.24
C MET A 403 3.57 -6.75 9.00
N TYR A 404 2.80 -5.84 9.61
CA TYR A 404 1.34 -5.78 9.54
C TYR A 404 0.91 -4.84 8.43
N TRP A 405 0.03 -5.33 7.55
CA TRP A 405 -0.54 -4.60 6.43
C TRP A 405 -2.05 -4.51 6.63
N PRO A 406 -2.61 -3.29 6.78
CA PRO A 406 -4.05 -3.15 7.01
C PRO A 406 -4.83 -3.60 5.77
N LEU A 407 -5.91 -4.36 6.01
CA LEU A 407 -6.82 -4.83 4.95
C LEU A 407 -8.01 -3.88 4.87
N ASN A 408 -8.26 -3.31 3.69
CA ASN A 408 -9.29 -2.29 3.48
C ASN A 408 -10.17 -2.55 2.25
N HIS A 409 -9.80 -3.50 1.39
CA HIS A 409 -10.53 -3.87 0.17
C HIS A 409 -11.04 -5.31 0.27
N MET A 410 -11.67 -5.79 -0.80
CA MET A 410 -12.35 -7.08 -0.87
C MET A 410 -13.50 -7.20 0.13
N VAL A 411 -14.22 -6.09 0.35
CA VAL A 411 -15.39 -6.06 1.21
C VAL A 411 -16.42 -7.04 0.67
N ALA A 412 -16.77 -8.04 1.48
CA ALA A 412 -17.67 -9.12 1.09
C ALA A 412 -19.15 -8.68 1.17
N PRO A 413 -20.04 -9.37 0.45
CA PRO A 413 -21.49 -9.26 0.63
C PRO A 413 -21.91 -9.35 2.10
N ALA A 414 -22.97 -8.63 2.48
CA ALA A 414 -23.39 -8.51 3.88
C ALA A 414 -23.81 -9.85 4.51
N ASP A 415 -24.33 -10.78 3.71
CA ASP A 415 -24.68 -12.14 4.12
C ASP A 415 -23.46 -13.05 4.32
N GLU A 416 -22.30 -12.68 3.79
CA GLU A 416 -21.00 -13.34 4.01
C GLU A 416 -20.16 -12.69 5.14
N ALA A 417 -20.61 -11.55 5.68
CA ALA A 417 -19.95 -10.93 6.81
C ALA A 417 -19.84 -11.88 8.02
N VAL A 418 -18.78 -11.72 8.80
CA VAL A 418 -18.45 -12.55 9.98
C VAL A 418 -19.64 -12.67 10.93
N LYS A 419 -19.98 -13.90 11.31
CA LYS A 419 -21.08 -14.21 12.23
C LYS A 419 -20.62 -14.27 13.67
N CYS A 420 -21.56 -14.08 14.60
CA CYS A 420 -21.28 -14.05 16.04
C CYS A 420 -20.49 -15.27 16.54
N ILE A 421 -20.84 -16.47 16.06
CA ILE A 421 -20.24 -17.75 16.48
C ILE A 421 -18.81 -17.96 15.97
N GLU A 422 -18.32 -17.13 15.06
CA GLU A 422 -16.93 -17.18 14.59
C GLU A 422 -15.99 -16.51 15.60
N CYS A 423 -16.48 -15.53 16.35
CA CYS A 423 -15.73 -14.83 17.41
C CYS A 423 -16.08 -15.37 18.81
N HIS A 424 -17.35 -15.70 19.04
CA HIS A 424 -17.91 -16.07 20.34
C HIS A 424 -18.22 -17.57 20.43
N GLY A 425 -18.34 -18.07 21.67
CA GLY A 425 -18.74 -19.44 21.98
C GLY A 425 -17.56 -20.37 22.29
N VAL A 426 -17.74 -21.65 22.02
CA VAL A 426 -16.76 -22.73 22.35
C VAL A 426 -16.19 -23.42 21.12
N LYS A 427 -16.46 -22.89 19.92
CA LYS A 427 -15.99 -23.47 18.66
C LYS A 427 -14.45 -23.43 18.61
N GLU A 428 -13.84 -24.52 18.17
CA GLU A 428 -12.43 -24.53 17.78
C GLU A 428 -12.20 -23.68 16.52
N GLY A 429 -11.01 -23.09 16.37
CA GLY A 429 -10.71 -22.20 15.25
C GLY A 429 -11.48 -20.87 15.31
N LYS A 430 -11.56 -20.26 16.50
CA LYS A 430 -12.11 -18.91 16.65
C LYS A 430 -11.35 -17.93 15.78
N ARG A 431 -12.10 -17.03 15.16
CA ARG A 431 -11.57 -15.92 14.36
C ARG A 431 -10.74 -14.95 15.17
N LEU A 432 -11.17 -14.67 16.42
CA LEU A 432 -10.44 -13.80 17.35
C LEU A 432 -9.75 -14.62 18.44
N ASP A 433 -8.44 -14.41 18.59
CA ASP A 433 -7.74 -14.77 19.82
C ASP A 433 -8.01 -13.71 20.90
N LEU A 434 -9.12 -13.89 21.59
CA LEU A 434 -9.58 -12.96 22.62
C LEU A 434 -8.55 -12.77 23.74
N LYS A 435 -7.75 -13.80 24.04
CA LYS A 435 -6.74 -13.72 25.11
C LYS A 435 -5.59 -12.83 24.70
N SER A 436 -5.06 -12.95 23.48
CA SER A 436 -4.01 -12.03 22.99
C SER A 436 -4.52 -10.60 22.81
N LEU A 437 -5.84 -10.43 22.57
CA LEU A 437 -6.49 -9.12 22.57
C LEU A 437 -6.77 -8.55 23.98
N GLY A 438 -6.36 -9.23 25.05
CA GLY A 438 -6.47 -8.74 26.42
C GLY A 438 -7.80 -9.01 27.12
N TYR A 439 -8.70 -9.79 26.52
CA TYR A 439 -9.91 -10.25 27.20
C TYR A 439 -9.58 -11.44 28.12
N SER A 440 -10.13 -11.44 29.34
CA SER A 440 -9.99 -12.55 30.29
C SER A 440 -10.81 -13.78 29.87
N GLU A 441 -11.97 -13.56 29.26
CA GLU A 441 -12.87 -14.59 28.72
C GLU A 441 -13.65 -14.02 27.53
N ASP A 442 -14.54 -14.83 26.97
CA ASP A 442 -15.49 -14.38 25.95
C ASP A 442 -16.36 -13.21 26.47
N PRO A 443 -16.29 -12.01 25.85
CA PRO A 443 -17.06 -10.85 26.31
C PRO A 443 -18.57 -11.03 26.13
N MET A 444 -19.05 -12.05 25.41
CA MET A 444 -20.45 -12.44 25.43
C MET A 444 -20.90 -12.96 26.81
N LYS A 445 -19.98 -13.52 27.61
CA LYS A 445 -20.23 -14.01 28.97
C LYS A 445 -19.93 -12.95 30.03
N THR A 446 -18.78 -12.30 29.91
CA THR A 446 -18.27 -11.41 30.96
C THR A 446 -18.63 -9.95 30.74
N GLY A 447 -19.02 -9.56 29.53
CA GLY A 447 -19.20 -8.18 29.09
C GLY A 447 -17.88 -7.59 28.57
N GLY A 448 -17.94 -6.88 27.44
CA GLY A 448 -16.79 -6.22 26.85
C GLY A 448 -16.48 -4.83 27.44
N ARG A 449 -15.87 -3.97 26.63
CA ARG A 449 -15.37 -2.63 27.03
C ARG A 449 -16.43 -1.68 27.60
N PHE A 450 -17.72 -1.90 27.28
CA PHE A 450 -18.83 -1.15 27.89
C PHE A 450 -18.99 -1.46 29.38
N LYS A 451 -18.88 -2.73 29.76
CA LYS A 451 -19.09 -3.16 31.16
C LYS A 451 -17.91 -2.76 32.04
N SER A 452 -16.70 -2.72 31.48
CA SER A 452 -15.52 -2.19 32.17
C SER A 452 -15.46 -0.66 32.19
N GLY A 453 -16.43 0.04 31.61
CA GLY A 453 -16.50 1.51 31.60
C GLY A 453 -15.43 2.18 30.74
N ILE A 454 -14.74 1.42 29.89
CA ILE A 454 -13.69 1.96 28.99
C ILE A 454 -14.35 2.77 27.88
N ILE A 455 -15.47 2.30 27.34
CA ILE A 455 -16.27 3.01 26.33
C ILE A 455 -17.67 3.27 26.89
N LYS A 456 -18.25 4.41 26.48
CA LYS A 456 -19.60 4.83 26.87
C LYS A 456 -20.63 4.38 25.85
#